data_AF-A0A5N3CYL8-F1
#
_entry.id   AF-A0A5N3CYL8-F1
#
_cell.length_a   1.000
_cell.length_b   1.000
_cell.length_c   1.000
_cell.angle_alpha   90.00
_cell.angle_beta   90.00
_cell.angle_gamma   90.00
#
_symmetry.space_group_name_H-M   'P 1'
#
loop_
_entity.id
_entity.type
_entity.pdbx_description
1 polymer ?
#
loop_
_entity_poly.entity_id
_entity_poly.type
_entity_poly.pdbx_seq_one_letter_code
_entity_poly.pdbx_strand_id
1 'polypeptide(L)'
;MREKIKNPVVVLYKRETSDSYAVSITDGSQNMHDGLLMAAVSPDDSDYPFATFAMVGYYMAAEIEKLRAQRAALAAENVALRSKAAELAHEASKIYSAYNATITEPDGDFMDMQTLHEMQCIETPATDAFLAEIERKAIRKFINSIEHILRDKLSPYDTEEMLEAMRIFLEEQGGEQK
;
A
#
# COMPACT_ATOMS: atom_id res chain seq x y z
N MET A 1 -4.70 33.00 -0.81
CA MET A 1 -4.71 31.54 -0.61
C MET A 1 -3.95 30.92 -1.78
N ARG A 2 -2.99 30.01 -1.55
CA ARG A 2 -2.43 29.19 -2.64
C ARG A 2 -3.50 28.18 -3.07
N GLU A 3 -3.61 27.93 -4.37
CA GLU A 3 -4.53 26.89 -4.89
C GLU A 3 -4.14 25.51 -4.35
N LYS A 4 -5.14 24.65 -4.09
CA LYS A 4 -4.94 23.29 -3.58
C LYS A 4 -4.27 22.41 -4.66
N ILE A 5 -3.26 21.62 -4.28
CA ILE A 5 -2.63 20.64 -5.18
C ILE A 5 -3.63 19.51 -5.46
N LYS A 6 -3.83 19.17 -6.74
CA LYS A 6 -4.91 18.26 -7.17
C LYS A 6 -4.49 16.79 -7.13
N ASN A 7 -3.27 16.48 -7.56
CA ASN A 7 -2.69 15.14 -7.57
C ASN A 7 -1.39 15.14 -6.76
N PRO A 8 -1.45 15.22 -5.42
CA PRO A 8 -0.24 15.26 -4.60
C PRO A 8 0.61 14.02 -4.87
N VAL A 9 1.91 14.20 -5.05
CA VAL A 9 2.90 13.11 -5.04
C VAL A 9 4.02 13.52 -4.09
N VAL A 10 4.33 12.66 -3.13
CA VAL A 10 5.35 12.93 -2.11
C VAL A 10 6.67 12.28 -2.52
N VAL A 11 7.69 13.11 -2.71
CA VAL A 11 9.05 12.69 -3.03
C VAL A 11 9.95 12.94 -1.81
N LEU A 12 10.59 11.87 -1.33
CA LEU A 12 11.53 11.89 -0.20
C LEU A 12 12.96 11.73 -0.69
N TYR A 13 13.85 12.64 -0.26
CA TYR A 13 15.28 12.56 -0.55
C TYR A 13 16.09 12.67 0.74
N LYS A 14 16.91 11.65 1.02
CA LYS A 14 17.91 11.70 2.10
C LYS A 14 19.14 12.43 1.60
N ARG A 15 19.58 13.46 2.31
CA ARG A 15 20.84 14.15 1.95
C ARG A 15 22.03 13.25 2.25
N GLU A 16 23.01 13.21 1.35
CA GLU A 16 24.20 12.38 1.53
C GLU A 16 25.10 12.84 2.69
N THR A 17 25.06 14.14 3.00
CA THR A 17 25.99 14.79 3.93
C THR A 17 25.41 15.04 5.34
N SER A 18 24.18 14.59 5.61
CA SER A 18 23.51 14.79 6.89
C SER A 18 22.38 13.78 7.07
N ASP A 19 21.91 13.56 8.30
CA ASP A 19 20.73 12.72 8.55
C ASP A 19 19.40 13.46 8.32
N SER A 20 19.43 14.52 7.50
CA SER A 20 18.25 15.31 7.15
C SER A 20 17.57 14.77 5.89
N TYR A 21 16.25 14.97 5.84
CA TYR A 21 15.42 14.61 4.69
C TYR A 21 14.83 15.88 4.07
N ALA A 22 14.86 15.93 2.74
CA ALA A 22 14.04 16.85 1.97
C ALA A 22 12.75 16.13 1.59
N VAL A 23 11.61 16.75 1.90
CA VAL A 23 10.29 16.32 1.44
C VAL A 23 9.79 17.33 0.42
N SER A 24 9.44 16.85 -0.76
CA SER A 24 8.87 17.64 -1.84
C SER A 24 7.50 17.09 -2.22
N ILE A 25 6.52 17.97 -2.37
CA ILE A 25 5.19 17.63 -2.87
C ILE A 25 5.03 18.27 -4.24
N THR A 26 4.78 17.42 -5.24
CA THR A 26 4.51 17.81 -6.62
C THR A 26 3.02 17.62 -6.95
N ASP A 27 2.59 18.07 -8.13
CA ASP A 27 1.30 17.74 -8.72
C ASP A 27 1.49 16.66 -9.82
N GLY A 28 1.61 15.40 -9.41
CA GLY A 28 1.70 14.25 -10.32
C GLY A 28 3.11 13.86 -10.80
N SER A 29 4.18 14.52 -10.35
CA SER A 29 5.57 14.24 -10.76
C SER A 29 6.36 13.45 -9.72
N GLN A 30 7.20 12.53 -10.17
CA GLN A 30 8.18 11.82 -9.32
C GLN A 30 9.53 12.56 -9.21
N ASN A 31 9.70 13.66 -9.94
CA ASN A 31 10.92 14.45 -9.89
C ASN A 31 10.84 15.48 -8.76
N MET A 32 11.80 15.43 -7.83
CA MET A 32 11.84 16.34 -6.68
C MET A 32 11.86 17.82 -7.10
N HIS A 33 12.52 18.14 -8.22
CA HIS A 33 12.66 19.51 -8.71
C HIS A 33 11.35 20.15 -9.17
N ASP A 34 10.30 19.35 -9.39
CA ASP A 34 8.96 19.84 -9.75
C ASP A 34 8.10 20.18 -8.52
N GLY A 35 8.73 20.28 -7.34
CA GLY A 35 8.07 20.53 -6.05
C GLY A 35 7.37 21.87 -5.96
N LEU A 36 6.08 21.84 -5.61
CA LEU A 36 5.27 23.02 -5.32
C LEU A 36 5.31 23.39 -3.83
N LEU A 37 5.50 22.39 -2.97
CA LEU A 37 5.76 22.56 -1.54
C LEU A 37 7.00 21.74 -1.17
N MET A 38 7.97 22.37 -0.50
CA MET A 38 9.15 21.69 0.02
C MET A 38 9.35 22.02 1.49
N ALA A 39 9.70 21.00 2.26
CA ALA A 39 10.23 21.14 3.61
C ALA A 39 11.58 20.42 3.70
N ALA A 40 12.57 21.10 4.26
CA ALA A 40 13.74 20.43 4.78
C ALA A 40 13.47 20.10 6.25
N VAL A 41 13.51 18.81 6.58
CA VAL A 41 13.35 18.34 7.94
C VAL A 41 14.74 18.02 8.47
N SER A 42 15.26 18.93 9.29
CA SER A 42 16.45 18.69 10.09
C SER A 42 16.01 18.37 11.52
N PRO A 43 16.60 17.37 12.18
CA PRO A 43 16.38 17.12 13.60
C PRO A 43 16.96 18.22 14.50
N ASP A 44 17.48 19.34 13.99
CA ASP A 44 18.06 20.41 14.82
C ASP A 44 17.40 21.79 14.62
N ASP A 45 16.46 21.95 13.68
CA ASP A 45 15.88 23.26 13.33
C ASP A 45 14.54 23.52 14.02
N SER A 46 14.42 24.64 14.75
CA SER A 46 13.25 24.97 15.59
C SER A 46 12.44 26.20 15.13
N ASP A 47 12.87 26.94 14.12
CA ASP A 47 12.48 28.36 14.05
C ASP A 47 11.08 28.67 13.51
N TYR A 48 10.59 28.10 12.40
CA TYR A 48 9.17 28.30 12.00
C TYR A 48 8.60 27.12 11.17
N PRO A 49 8.60 25.88 11.72
CA PRO A 49 8.26 24.66 10.97
C PRO A 49 6.75 24.39 10.84
N PHE A 50 5.92 24.79 11.79
CA PHE A 50 4.60 24.16 11.97
C PHE A 50 3.67 24.21 10.73
N ALA A 51 3.50 25.36 10.08
CA ALA A 51 2.55 25.48 8.96
C ALA A 51 2.98 24.70 7.70
N THR A 52 4.29 24.72 7.38
CA THR A 52 4.83 23.99 6.24
C THR A 52 4.85 22.48 6.52
N PHE A 53 5.19 22.08 7.75
CA PHE A 53 5.15 20.69 8.17
C PHE A 53 3.72 20.14 8.22
N ALA A 54 2.74 20.93 8.69
CA ALA A 54 1.34 20.53 8.69
C ALA A 54 0.80 20.33 7.26
N MET A 55 1.14 21.22 6.31
CA MET A 55 0.76 21.03 4.91
C MET A 55 1.48 19.84 4.27
N VAL A 56 2.77 19.65 4.57
CA VAL A 56 3.52 18.50 4.07
C VAL A 56 2.94 17.19 4.61
N GLY A 57 2.66 17.14 5.91
CA GLY A 57 1.99 16.02 6.57
C GLY A 57 0.61 15.72 5.98
N TYR A 58 -0.22 16.75 5.74
CA TYR A 58 -1.54 16.59 5.12
C TYR A 58 -1.45 15.90 3.74
N TYR A 59 -0.58 16.37 2.85
CA TYR A 59 -0.47 15.79 1.51
C TYR A 59 0.29 14.45 1.49
N MET A 60 1.21 14.21 2.43
CA MET A 60 1.78 12.88 2.69
C MET A 60 0.70 11.88 3.04
N ALA A 61 -0.21 12.26 3.93
CA ALA A 61 -1.32 11.42 4.33
C ALA A 61 -2.28 11.17 3.15
N ALA A 62 -2.58 12.19 2.34
CA ALA A 62 -3.39 12.04 1.13
C ALA A 62 -2.79 11.07 0.10
N GLU A 63 -1.47 11.12 -0.14
CA GLU A 63 -0.81 10.17 -1.06
C GLU A 63 -0.78 8.74 -0.48
N ILE A 64 -0.63 8.59 0.84
CA ILE A 64 -0.75 7.28 1.50
C ILE A 64 -2.14 6.68 1.25
N GLU A 65 -3.22 7.44 1.40
CA GLU A 65 -4.57 6.94 1.14
C GLU A 65 -4.78 6.54 -0.32
N LYS A 66 -4.26 7.33 -1.25
CA LYS A 66 -4.30 6.98 -2.68
C LYS A 66 -3.55 5.69 -2.97
N LEU A 67 -2.36 5.49 -2.38
CA LEU A 67 -1.59 4.25 -2.52
C LEU A 67 -2.34 3.05 -1.92
N ARG A 68 -3.03 3.23 -0.78
CA ARG A 68 -3.90 2.20 -0.20
C ARG A 68 -5.04 1.83 -1.14
N ALA A 69 -5.71 2.81 -1.73
CA ALA A 69 -6.79 2.58 -2.68
C ALA A 69 -6.32 1.83 -3.94
N GLN A 70 -5.18 2.24 -4.52
CA GLN A 70 -4.59 1.55 -5.68
C GLN A 70 -4.23 0.11 -5.36
N ARG A 71 -3.67 -0.12 -4.17
CA ARG A 71 -3.32 -1.47 -3.72
C ARG A 71 -4.56 -2.32 -3.46
N ALA A 72 -5.61 -1.78 -2.87
CA ALA A 72 -6.87 -2.47 -2.68
C ALA A 72 -7.50 -2.87 -4.02
N ALA A 73 -7.46 -1.98 -5.02
CA ALA A 73 -7.91 -2.28 -6.38
C ALA A 73 -7.07 -3.42 -7.01
N LEU A 74 -5.74 -3.37 -6.87
CA LEU A 74 -4.86 -4.42 -7.37
C LEU A 74 -5.08 -5.76 -6.64
N ALA A 75 -5.38 -5.74 -5.33
CA ALA A 75 -5.74 -6.93 -4.59
C ALA A 75 -7.05 -7.54 -5.12
N ALA A 76 -8.06 -6.71 -5.38
CA ALA A 76 -9.33 -7.16 -5.97
C ALA A 76 -9.14 -7.76 -7.38
N GLU A 77 -8.31 -7.14 -8.22
CA GLU A 77 -7.95 -7.68 -9.53
C GLU A 77 -7.27 -9.05 -9.42
N ASN A 78 -6.33 -9.20 -8.48
CA ASN A 78 -5.67 -10.49 -8.23
C ASN A 78 -6.65 -11.58 -7.77
N VAL A 79 -7.64 -11.24 -6.95
CA VAL A 79 -8.71 -12.18 -6.57
C VAL A 79 -9.52 -12.61 -7.81
N ALA A 80 -9.88 -11.67 -8.69
CA ALA A 80 -10.59 -11.98 -9.92
C ALA A 80 -9.77 -12.87 -10.87
N LEU A 81 -8.47 -12.58 -11.03
CA LEU A 81 -7.55 -13.40 -11.84
C LEU A 81 -7.42 -14.82 -11.29
N ARG A 82 -7.32 -14.98 -9.96
CA ARG A 82 -7.33 -16.30 -9.31
C ARG A 82 -8.62 -17.07 -9.61
N SER A 83 -9.77 -16.42 -9.52
CA SER A 83 -11.05 -17.04 -9.86
C SER A 83 -11.06 -17.54 -11.30
N LYS A 84 -10.57 -16.72 -12.25
CA LYS A 84 -10.51 -17.10 -13.66
C LYS A 84 -9.50 -18.24 -13.93
N ALA A 85 -8.37 -18.24 -13.24
CA ALA A 85 -7.42 -19.35 -13.32
C ALA A 85 -8.03 -20.67 -12.81
N ALA A 86 -8.81 -20.61 -11.72
CA ALA A 86 -9.51 -21.78 -11.19
C ALA A 86 -10.60 -22.31 -12.14
N GLU A 87 -11.39 -21.41 -12.76
CA GLU A 87 -12.37 -21.78 -13.80
C GLU A 87 -11.70 -22.51 -14.97
N LEU A 88 -10.60 -21.94 -15.49
CA LEU A 88 -9.85 -22.51 -16.61
C LEU A 88 -9.26 -23.89 -16.26
N ALA A 89 -8.68 -24.03 -15.07
CA ALA A 89 -8.11 -25.30 -14.63
C ALA A 89 -9.17 -26.39 -14.46
N HIS A 90 -10.36 -26.02 -13.98
CA HIS A 90 -11.51 -26.92 -13.90
C HIS A 90 -12.06 -27.30 -15.28
N GLU A 91 -12.16 -26.36 -16.22
CA GLU A 91 -12.54 -26.66 -17.61
C GLU A 91 -11.53 -27.59 -18.29
N ALA A 92 -10.23 -27.32 -18.12
CA ALA A 92 -9.17 -28.20 -18.62
C ALA A 92 -9.29 -29.60 -18.04
N SER A 93 -9.49 -29.74 -16.73
CA SER A 93 -9.69 -31.03 -16.06
C SER A 93 -10.90 -31.81 -16.63
N LYS A 94 -12.02 -31.13 -16.90
CA LYS A 94 -13.18 -31.75 -17.56
C LYS A 94 -12.87 -32.24 -18.98
N ILE A 95 -12.18 -31.44 -19.78
CA ILE A 95 -11.79 -31.79 -21.14
C ILE A 95 -10.88 -33.03 -21.11
N TYR A 96 -9.87 -33.04 -20.24
CA TYR A 96 -8.95 -34.18 -20.13
C TYR A 96 -9.64 -35.44 -19.59
N SER A 97 -10.57 -35.31 -18.65
CA SER A 97 -11.38 -36.44 -18.18
C SER A 97 -12.25 -37.03 -19.30
N ALA A 98 -12.90 -36.18 -20.10
CA ALA A 98 -13.66 -36.62 -21.26
C ALA A 98 -12.76 -37.27 -22.32
N TYR A 99 -11.54 -36.75 -22.52
CA TYR A 99 -10.55 -37.32 -23.43
C TYR A 99 -10.07 -38.71 -22.96
N ASN A 100 -9.75 -38.88 -21.67
CA ASN A 100 -9.38 -40.18 -21.09
C ASN A 100 -10.46 -41.24 -21.34
N ALA A 101 -11.75 -40.87 -21.26
CA ALA A 101 -12.86 -41.78 -21.53
C ALA A 101 -12.93 -42.29 -22.99
N THR A 102 -12.22 -41.64 -23.91
CA THR A 102 -12.12 -42.07 -25.32
C THR A 102 -10.95 -43.02 -25.59
N ILE A 103 -10.07 -43.24 -24.61
CA ILE A 103 -8.90 -44.10 -24.74
C ILE A 103 -9.28 -45.53 -24.35
N THR A 104 -9.17 -46.45 -25.30
CA THR A 104 -9.36 -47.89 -25.11
C THR A 104 -8.05 -48.61 -25.42
N GLU A 105 -7.48 -49.33 -24.43
CA GLU A 105 -6.28 -50.20 -24.45
C GLU A 105 -4.91 -49.55 -24.11
N PRO A 106 -3.93 -50.32 -23.58
CA PRO A 106 -3.99 -51.22 -22.42
C PRO A 106 -3.39 -50.58 -21.13
N ASP A 107 -2.77 -49.40 -21.22
CA ASP A 107 -2.07 -48.71 -20.13
C ASP A 107 -2.75 -47.37 -19.77
N GLY A 108 -3.97 -47.48 -19.24
CA GLY A 108 -4.80 -46.49 -18.52
C GLY A 108 -4.44 -45.00 -18.55
N ASP A 109 -5.44 -44.17 -18.85
CA ASP A 109 -5.51 -42.71 -18.66
C ASP A 109 -4.23 -41.92 -19.05
N PHE A 110 -4.27 -41.19 -20.17
CA PHE A 110 -3.17 -40.30 -20.61
C PHE A 110 -2.75 -39.27 -19.55
N MET A 111 -3.69 -38.83 -18.72
CA MET A 111 -3.47 -38.07 -17.50
C MET A 111 -4.09 -38.83 -16.33
N ASP A 112 -3.33 -39.21 -15.31
CA ASP A 112 -3.89 -39.94 -14.19
C ASP A 112 -4.92 -39.08 -13.40
N MET A 113 -5.86 -39.76 -12.73
CA MET A 113 -6.94 -39.12 -11.99
C MET A 113 -6.46 -38.25 -10.82
N GLN A 114 -5.26 -38.48 -10.28
CA GLN A 114 -4.65 -37.65 -9.25
C GLN A 114 -4.19 -36.31 -9.85
N THR A 115 -3.51 -36.32 -10.98
CA THR A 115 -3.09 -35.11 -11.70
C THR A 115 -4.30 -34.25 -12.12
N LEU A 116 -5.40 -34.88 -12.53
CA LEU A 116 -6.66 -34.17 -12.82
C LEU A 116 -7.29 -33.51 -11.60
N HIS A 117 -7.17 -34.14 -10.43
CA HIS A 117 -7.66 -33.57 -9.17
C HIS A 117 -6.77 -32.43 -8.69
N GLU A 118 -5.44 -32.56 -8.78
CA GLU A 118 -4.49 -31.53 -8.39
C GLU A 118 -4.63 -30.25 -9.24
N MET A 119 -4.93 -30.38 -10.53
CA MET A 119 -5.28 -29.25 -11.40
C MET A 119 -6.50 -28.45 -10.90
N GLN A 120 -7.47 -29.11 -10.25
CA GLN A 120 -8.66 -28.44 -9.70
C GLN A 120 -8.40 -27.75 -8.36
N CYS A 121 -7.29 -28.07 -7.69
CA CYS A 121 -6.97 -27.64 -6.34
C CYS A 121 -5.68 -26.80 -6.30
N ILE A 122 -5.56 -25.82 -7.20
CA ILE A 122 -4.44 -24.87 -7.17
C ILE A 122 -4.68 -23.88 -6.02
N GLU A 123 -4.11 -24.20 -4.86
CA GLU A 123 -4.04 -23.27 -3.75
C GLU A 123 -3.02 -22.17 -4.06
N THR A 124 -3.49 -20.93 -4.07
CA THR A 124 -2.59 -19.78 -4.01
C THR A 124 -2.76 -19.17 -2.62
N PRO A 125 -1.82 -19.42 -1.68
CA PRO A 125 -1.97 -18.94 -0.31
C PRO A 125 -2.21 -17.42 -0.32
N ALA A 126 -3.30 -17.03 0.35
CA ALA A 126 -3.88 -15.71 0.26
C ALA A 126 -2.87 -14.64 0.65
N THR A 127 -2.49 -13.87 -0.37
CA THR A 127 -1.66 -12.66 -0.25
C THR A 127 -2.30 -11.66 0.71
N ASP A 128 -3.61 -11.73 0.96
CA ASP A 128 -4.38 -10.71 1.67
C ASP A 128 -4.08 -10.62 3.16
N ALA A 129 -3.97 -11.74 3.88
CA ALA A 129 -3.61 -11.71 5.31
C ALA A 129 -2.17 -11.23 5.53
N PHE A 130 -1.26 -11.65 4.64
CA PHE A 130 0.12 -11.21 4.62
C PHE A 130 0.25 -9.72 4.26
N LEU A 131 -0.51 -9.26 3.27
CA LEU A 131 -0.60 -7.86 2.86
C LEU A 131 -1.20 -6.99 3.97
N ALA A 132 -2.28 -7.41 4.60
CA ALA A 132 -2.86 -6.70 5.74
C ALA A 132 -1.86 -6.58 6.90
N GLU A 133 -1.05 -7.62 7.14
CA GLU A 133 -0.02 -7.56 8.18
C GLU A 133 1.17 -6.66 7.81
N ILE A 134 1.61 -6.68 6.55
CA ILE A 134 2.63 -5.73 6.06
C ILE A 134 2.15 -4.28 6.23
N GLU A 135 0.88 -4.01 5.93
CA GLU A 135 0.29 -2.69 6.05
C GLU A 135 0.21 -2.22 7.49
N ARG A 136 -0.32 -3.07 8.39
CA ARG A 136 -0.35 -2.77 9.82
C ARG A 136 1.04 -2.51 10.38
N LYS A 137 2.05 -3.28 9.94
CA LYS A 137 3.45 -3.06 10.34
C LYS A 137 4.02 -1.74 9.79
N ALA A 138 3.72 -1.39 8.54
CA ALA A 138 4.18 -0.14 7.93
C ALA A 138 3.54 1.09 8.61
N ILE A 139 2.23 1.06 8.84
CA ILE A 139 1.49 2.12 9.54
C ILE A 139 2.03 2.29 10.95
N ARG A 140 2.22 1.18 11.69
CA ARG A 140 2.76 1.23 13.06
C ARG A 140 4.16 1.83 13.10
N LYS A 141 5.04 1.43 12.17
CA LYS A 141 6.38 2.02 12.07
C LYS A 141 6.32 3.53 11.77
N PHE A 142 5.45 3.93 10.85
CA PHE A 142 5.29 5.34 10.49
C PHE A 142 4.77 6.20 11.66
N ILE A 143 3.73 5.74 12.36
CA ILE A 143 3.19 6.43 13.54
C ILE A 143 4.26 6.56 14.62
N ASN A 144 4.97 5.47 14.93
CA ASN A 144 6.04 5.51 15.93
C ASN A 144 7.17 6.47 15.55
N SER A 145 7.54 6.53 14.26
CA SER A 145 8.55 7.47 13.78
C SER A 145 8.09 8.92 13.90
N ILE A 146 6.83 9.23 13.57
CA ILE A 146 6.31 10.58 13.73
C ILE A 146 6.16 10.95 15.20
N GLU A 147 5.62 10.07 16.04
CA GLU A 147 5.47 10.32 17.48
C GLU A 147 6.81 10.66 18.13
N HIS A 148 7.87 9.92 17.78
CA HIS A 148 9.20 10.20 18.29
C HIS A 148 9.70 11.60 17.87
N ILE A 149 9.49 11.98 16.60
CA ILE A 149 9.87 13.30 16.09
C ILE A 149 9.08 14.41 16.77
N LEU A 150 7.76 14.24 16.93
CA LEU A 150 6.91 15.24 17.57
C LEU A 150 7.31 15.46 19.03
N ARG A 151 7.52 14.37 19.80
CA ARG A 151 7.94 14.44 21.20
C ARG A 151 9.32 15.08 21.40
N ASP A 152 10.20 14.98 20.41
CA ASP A 152 11.54 15.57 20.44
C ASP A 152 11.53 17.07 20.04
N LYS A 153 10.57 17.49 19.22
CA LYS A 153 10.58 18.81 18.56
C LYS A 153 9.53 19.79 19.06
N LEU A 154 8.47 19.31 19.69
CA LEU A 154 7.33 20.12 20.10
C LEU A 154 7.19 20.14 21.62
N SER A 155 6.46 21.14 22.12
CA SER A 155 6.04 21.12 23.51
C SER A 155 5.12 19.90 23.75
N PRO A 156 5.03 19.39 25.00
CA PRO A 156 4.13 18.27 25.30
C PRO A 156 2.67 18.55 24.92
N TYR A 157 2.22 19.80 25.02
CA TYR A 157 0.87 20.21 24.64
C TYR A 157 0.65 20.14 23.13
N ASP A 158 1.55 20.73 22.34
CA ASP A 158 1.46 20.74 20.87
C ASP A 158 1.66 19.33 20.28
N THR A 159 2.43 18.48 20.96
CA THR A 159 2.63 17.07 20.59
C THR A 159 1.33 16.29 20.66
N GLU A 160 0.62 16.39 21.79
CA GLU A 160 -0.63 15.65 21.98
C GLU A 160 -1.74 16.18 21.05
N GLU A 161 -1.77 17.50 20.78
CA GLU A 161 -2.71 18.08 19.80
C GLU A 161 -2.46 17.55 18.38
N MET A 162 -1.20 17.44 17.96
CA MET A 162 -0.83 16.87 16.65
C MET A 162 -1.10 15.37 16.55
N LEU A 163 -0.79 14.61 17.61
CA LEU A 163 -1.05 13.18 17.66
C LEU A 163 -2.55 12.88 17.60
N GLU A 164 -3.37 13.70 18.27
CA GLU A 164 -4.82 13.58 18.22
C GLU A 164 -5.38 13.93 16.85
N ALA A 165 -4.89 15.01 16.22
CA ALA A 165 -5.26 15.35 14.84
C ALA A 165 -4.89 14.23 13.84
N MET A 166 -3.73 13.60 14.01
CA MET A 166 -3.34 12.44 13.20
C MET A 166 -4.19 11.20 13.48
N ARG A 167 -4.54 10.95 14.75
CA ARG A 167 -5.43 9.84 15.14
C ARG A 167 -6.80 10.01 14.51
N ILE A 168 -7.41 11.19 14.63
CA ILE A 168 -8.71 11.53 14.03
C ILE A 168 -8.63 11.35 12.51
N PHE A 169 -7.60 11.90 11.86
CA PHE A 169 -7.42 11.75 10.41
C PHE A 169 -7.38 10.26 10.00
N LEU A 170 -6.61 9.43 10.70
CA LEU A 170 -6.48 8.00 10.38
C LEU A 170 -7.76 7.20 10.69
N GLU A 171 -8.50 7.56 11.74
CA GLU A 171 -9.79 6.96 12.08
C GLU A 171 -10.88 7.32 11.07
N GLU A 172 -10.89 8.56 10.56
CA GLU A 172 -11.78 9.00 9.49
C GLU A 172 -11.52 8.26 8.17
N GLN A 173 -10.25 7.94 7.86
CA GLN A 173 -9.89 7.14 6.68
C GLN A 173 -10.20 5.63 6.84
N GLY A 174 -10.28 5.13 8.07
CA GLY A 174 -10.68 3.75 8.38
C GLY A 174 -12.20 3.50 8.41
N GLY A 175 -13.02 4.56 8.31
CA GLY A 175 -14.47 4.52 8.50
C GLY A 175 -15.32 4.04 7.32
N GLU A 176 -14.76 3.87 6.12
CA GLU A 176 -15.52 3.46 4.91
C GLU A 176 -15.43 1.98 4.55
N GLN A 177 -15.23 1.09 5.53
CA GLN A 177 -15.41 -0.35 5.31
C GLN A 177 -16.33 -0.95 6.40
N LYS A 178 -17.64 -0.76 6.21
CA LYS A 178 -18.68 -1.65 6.72
C LYS A 178 -19.56 -2.15 5.58
#